data_AF-A0AA38PPX1-F1
#
_entry.id   AF-A0AA38PPX1-F1
#
_cell.length_a   1.000
_cell.length_b   1.000
_cell.length_c   1.000
_cell.angle_alpha   90.00
_cell.angle_beta   90.00
_cell.angle_gamma   90.00
#
_symmetry.space_group_name_H-M   'P 1'
#
loop_
_entity.id
_entity.type
_entity.pdbx_description
1 polymer ?
#
loop_
_entity_poly.entity_id
_entity_poly.type
_entity_poly.pdbx_seq_one_letter_code
_entity_poly.pdbx_strand_id
1 'polypeptide(L)' 'MYHFLVKALALAFVTLDALTAVQATLYVIQPAAGSTCSGGSPCTVQWLDDGTSPLNSEIGVTT' A
#
# COMPACT_ATOMS: atom_id res chain seq x y z
N MET A 1 0.45 41.11 -10.81
CA MET A 1 1.43 40.24 -10.10
C MET A 1 0.76 39.36 -9.05
N TYR A 2 0.00 39.91 -8.10
CA TYR A 2 -0.70 39.15 -7.03
C TYR A 2 -1.68 38.08 -7.55
N HIS A 3 -2.50 38.38 -8.56
CA HIS A 3 -3.44 37.40 -9.14
C HIS A 3 -2.77 36.18 -9.81
N PHE A 4 -1.56 36.34 -10.33
CA PHE A 4 -0.83 35.23 -10.94
C PHE A 4 -0.31 34.27 -9.87
N LEU A 5 0.23 34.82 -8.78
CA LEU A 5 0.67 34.06 -7.59
C LEU A 5 -0.47 33.29 -6.94
N VAL A 6 -1.65 33.91 -6.78
CA VAL A 6 -2.82 33.25 -6.19
C VAL A 6 -3.29 32.07 -7.06
N LYS A 7 -3.28 32.21 -8.40
CA LYS A 7 -3.63 31.12 -9.32
C LYS A 7 -2.61 29.99 -9.31
N ALA A 8 -1.32 30.32 -9.28
CA ALA A 8 -0.25 29.33 -9.19
C ALA A 8 -0.31 28.55 -7.87
N LEU A 9 -0.59 29.24 -6.76
CA LEU A 9 -0.76 28.62 -5.45
C LEU A 9 -1.99 27.71 -5.40
N ALA A 10 -3.13 28.16 -5.94
CA ALA A 10 -4.33 27.32 -6.03
C ALA A 10 -4.10 26.05 -6.86
N LEU A 11 -3.38 26.15 -7.97
CA LEU A 11 -3.02 25.00 -8.81
C LEU A 11 -2.05 24.04 -8.09
N ALA A 12 -1.11 24.57 -7.31
CA ALA A 12 -0.20 23.77 -6.50
C ALA A 12 -0.95 23.00 -5.40
N PHE A 13 -1.95 23.59 -4.76
CA PHE A 13 -2.79 22.87 -3.78
C PHE A 13 -3.65 21.77 -4.43
N VAL A 14 -4.27 22.04 -5.58
CA VAL A 14 -5.08 21.04 -6.32
C VAL A 14 -4.24 19.86 -6.82
N THR A 15 -2.96 20.09 -7.14
CA THR A 15 -2.04 19.01 -7.55
C THR A 15 -1.44 18.26 -6.36
N LEU A 16 -1.50 18.82 -5.15
CA LEU A 16 -1.04 18.16 -3.92
C LEU A 16 -1.99 17.05 -3.47
N ASP A 17 -3.28 17.11 -3.83
CA ASP A 17 -4.27 16.04 -3.60
C ASP A 17 -3.95 14.75 -4.39
N ALA A 18 -3.03 14.83 -5.37
CA ALA A 18 -2.50 13.67 -6.08
C ALA A 18 -1.44 12.90 -5.27
N LEU A 19 -1.00 13.41 -4.11
CA LEU A 19 -0.32 12.60 -3.09
C LEU A 19 -1.39 11.75 -2.40
N THR A 20 -1.87 10.72 -3.10
CA THR A 20 -2.70 9.71 -2.49
C THR A 20 -1.90 9.06 -1.37
N ALA A 21 -2.38 9.17 -0.14
CA ALA A 21 -1.88 8.35 0.95
C ALA A 21 -2.20 6.89 0.57
N VAL A 22 -1.19 6.18 0.07
CA VAL A 22 -1.33 4.77 -0.29
C VAL A 22 -1.45 3.97 1.00
N GLN A 23 -2.61 3.34 1.19
CA GLN A 23 -2.84 2.41 2.27
C GLN A 23 -3.14 1.05 1.65
N ALA A 24 -2.22 0.10 1.81
CA ALA A 24 -2.40 -1.29 1.44
C ALA A 24 -2.56 -2.13 2.71
N THR A 25 -3.68 -2.84 2.84
CA THR A 25 -3.89 -3.77 3.95
C THR A 25 -3.58 -5.20 3.49
N LEU A 26 -2.83 -5.95 4.30
CA LEU A 26 -2.54 -7.36 4.06
C LEU A 26 -2.95 -8.22 5.25
N TYR A 27 -3.59 -9.34 4.96
CA TYR A 27 -3.96 -10.36 5.94
C TYR A 27 -3.12 -11.60 5.74
N VAL A 28 -2.47 -12.08 6.80
CA VAL A 28 -1.83 -13.38 6.81
C VAL A 28 -2.91 -14.45 6.98
N ILE A 29 -3.07 -15.28 5.96
CA ILE A 29 -4.03 -16.40 5.96
C ILE A 29 -3.35 -17.73 6.27
N GLN A 30 -2.02 -17.82 6.08
CA GLN A 30 -1.20 -18.93 6.54
C GLN A 30 0.15 -18.43 7.09
N PRO A 31 0.68 -19.05 8.15
CA PRO A 31 0.07 -20.16 8.88
C PRO A 31 -1.14 -19.70 9.73
N ALA A 32 -2.13 -20.58 9.91
CA ALA A 32 -3.29 -20.26 10.74
C ALA A 32 -2.87 -20.05 12.20
N ALA A 33 -3.63 -19.27 12.97
CA ALA A 33 -3.35 -19.02 14.37
C ALA A 33 -3.21 -20.33 15.16
N GLY A 34 -2.13 -20.46 15.95
CA GLY A 34 -1.83 -21.68 16.71
C GLY A 34 -1.05 -22.76 15.96
N SER A 35 -0.79 -22.57 14.66
CA SER A 35 0.12 -23.44 13.91
C SER A 35 1.56 -23.29 14.41
N THR A 36 2.36 -24.33 14.21
CA THR A 36 3.80 -24.33 14.51
C THR A 36 4.62 -24.48 13.24
N CYS A 37 5.67 -23.68 13.10
CA CYS A 37 6.72 -23.89 12.09
C CYS A 37 7.91 -24.58 12.76
N SER A 38 8.52 -25.57 12.09
CA SER A 38 9.72 -26.25 12.59
C SER A 38 10.99 -25.57 12.11
N GLY A 39 11.96 -25.37 13.02
CA GLY A 39 13.27 -24.84 12.67
C GLY A 39 14.01 -25.72 11.66
N GLY A 40 14.64 -25.10 10.66
CA GLY A 40 15.32 -25.80 9.58
C GLY A 40 14.42 -26.22 8.41
N SER A 41 13.09 -26.04 8.52
CA SER A 41 12.14 -26.30 7.45
C SER A 41 11.56 -24.99 6.89
N PRO A 42 11.33 -24.88 5.57
CA PRO A 42 10.60 -23.74 5.02
C PRO A 42 9.19 -23.65 5.64
N CYS A 43 8.80 -22.44 6.03
CA CYS A 43 7.42 -22.14 6.44
C CYS A 43 6.86 -21.08 5.49
N THR A 44 5.99 -21.49 4.59
CA THR A 44 5.39 -20.59 3.59
C THR A 44 4.35 -19.70 4.25
N VAL A 45 4.55 -18.39 4.17
CA VAL A 45 3.54 -17.41 4.55
C VAL A 45 2.66 -17.14 3.34
N GLN A 46 1.35 -17.19 3.53
CA GLN A 46 0.38 -16.77 2.52
C GLN A 46 -0.37 -15.56 3.03
N TRP A 47 -0.50 -14.56 2.17
CA TRP A 47 -1.20 -13.31 2.46
C TRP A 47 -2.19 -12.94 1.36
N LEU A 48 -3.20 -12.17 1.74
CA LEU A 48 -4.27 -11.66 0.87
C LEU A 48 -4.46 -10.17 1.14
N ASP A 49 -4.69 -9.38 0.09
CA ASP A 49 -5.10 -7.97 0.25
C ASP A 49 -6.58 -7.85 0.62
N ASP A 50 -7.00 -6.65 1.04
CA ASP A 50 -8.39 -6.35 1.39
C ASP A 50 -9.27 -6.00 0.18
N GLY A 51 -8.74 -6.14 -1.04
CA GLY A 51 -9.41 -5.73 -2.28
C GLY A 51 -9.44 -4.22 -2.53
N THR A 52 -8.83 -3.40 -1.67
CA THR A 52 -8.74 -1.94 -1.84
C THR A 52 -7.43 -1.57 -2.53
N SER A 53 -7.49 -0.62 -3.46
CA SER A 53 -6.29 -0.18 -4.18
C SER A 53 -5.28 0.50 -3.23
N PRO A 54 -3.97 0.24 -3.38
CA PRO A 54 -3.39 -0.65 -4.38
C PRO A 54 -3.54 -2.14 -4.01
N LEU A 55 -3.93 -2.94 -4.99
CA LEU A 55 -4.00 -4.40 -4.86
C LEU A 55 -2.60 -4.98 -4.75
N ASN A 56 -2.44 -6.14 -4.11
CA ASN A 56 -1.14 -6.80 -4.01
C ASN A 56 -0.54 -7.12 -5.39
N SER A 57 -1.38 -7.42 -6.39
CA SER A 57 -0.96 -7.61 -7.78
C SER A 57 -0.42 -6.35 -8.45
N GLU A 58 -0.78 -5.16 -7.95
CA GLU A 58 -0.36 -3.86 -8.49
C GLU A 58 0.98 -3.39 -7.90
N ILE A 59 1.37 -3.89 -6.72
CA ILE A 59 2.58 -3.46 -6.00
C ILE A 59 3.83 -4.25 -6.46
N GLY A 60 3.65 -5.40 -7.10
CA GLY A 60 4.75 -6.24 -7.59
C GLY A 60 5.54 -6.94 -6.47
N VAL A 61 6.27 -8.00 -6.82
CA VAL A 61 7.11 -8.73 -5.86
C VAL A 61 8.44 -7.99 -5.69
N THR A 62 8.74 -7.55 -4.47
CA THR A 62 10.07 -6.99 -4.13
C THR A 62 10.98 -8.11 -3.62
N THR A 63 12.23 -8.12 -4.06
CA THR A 63 13.27 -9.11 -3.71
C THR A 63 14.09 -8.68 -2.51
#